data_AF-A0A9P1MV15-F1
#
_entry.id   AF-A0A9P1MV15-F1
#
_cell.length_a   1.000
_cell.length_b   1.000
_cell.length_c   1.000
_cell.angle_alpha   90.00
_cell.angle_beta   90.00
_cell.angle_gamma   90.00
#
_symmetry.space_group_name_H-M   'P 1'
#
loop_
_entity.id
_entity.type
_entity.pdbx_description
1 polymer ?
#
loop_
_entity_poly.entity_id
_entity_poly.type
_entity_poly.pdbx_seq_one_letter_code
_entity_poly.pdbx_strand_id
1 'polypeptide(L)'
;MGQTIETYVFLDFETTGLIKSYSPRVYAIDQPDIYIRNFKSFIEKENVVYPRVTEIGMVAVERSDFELAFSKIGNKKIFESIPRSVFQRHVNHGLTEDELKKHLCGIKPAPEVSTFSEERCFGEEWPAITKFLDGLKKPLCFVAQNGLKFDYPILREELKRAGIDGAEALGDCFFADSLHAFQTIDRDYLKRIHEIMGSTNSTNDKNQLESDDPFCDLKINDWPLAIRARFRSLFIRKDNCDWSFNESSYKELKKFSQGKLYEAIFGETFDAHIAVNDCIALLRLCLAFNTVDYFDKASAQLFNL
;
A
#
# COMPACT_ATOMS: atom_id res chain seq x y z
N MET A 1 -19.59 -1.07 11.34
CA MET A 1 -18.91 -0.08 12.20
C MET A 1 -17.42 -0.25 11.97
N GLY A 2 -16.68 0.84 11.72
CA GLY A 2 -15.23 0.75 11.56
C GLY A 2 -14.56 0.40 12.89
N GLN A 3 -13.38 -0.22 12.81
CA GLN A 3 -12.54 -0.54 13.98
C GLN A 3 -11.45 0.53 14.05
N THR A 4 -11.20 1.10 15.23
CA THR A 4 -10.05 1.99 15.42
C THR A 4 -8.77 1.16 15.51
N ILE A 5 -7.89 1.29 14.52
CA ILE A 5 -6.59 0.60 14.49
C ILE A 5 -5.57 1.37 15.35
N GLU A 6 -4.84 0.66 16.22
CA GLU A 6 -3.86 1.22 17.15
C GLU A 6 -2.41 1.10 16.63
N THR A 7 -2.11 0.10 15.80
CA THR A 7 -0.79 -0.07 15.18
C THR A 7 -0.91 -0.42 13.70
N TYR A 8 -0.12 0.26 12.86
CA TYR A 8 0.05 -0.09 11.46
C TYR A 8 1.36 -0.88 11.29
N VAL A 9 1.28 -2.06 10.69
CA VAL A 9 2.44 -2.89 10.36
C VAL A 9 2.59 -2.90 8.84
N PHE A 10 3.50 -2.07 8.32
CA PHE A 10 3.86 -2.09 6.90
C PHE A 10 4.62 -3.38 6.63
N LEU A 11 4.14 -4.16 5.67
CA LEU A 11 4.65 -5.49 5.33
C LEU A 11 5.06 -5.50 3.86
N ASP A 12 6.20 -6.12 3.61
CA ASP A 12 6.69 -6.44 2.27
C ASP A 12 7.46 -7.76 2.32
N PHE A 13 7.30 -8.57 1.27
CA PHE A 13 8.10 -9.77 1.03
C PHE A 13 8.88 -9.69 -0.27
N GLU A 14 10.19 -9.92 -0.18
CA GLU A 14 10.93 -10.42 -1.34
C GLU A 14 10.68 -11.91 -1.48
N THR A 15 10.57 -12.37 -2.72
CA THR A 15 10.22 -13.76 -3.00
C THR A 15 10.95 -14.33 -4.21
N THR A 16 10.87 -15.65 -4.36
CA THR A 16 11.48 -16.38 -5.49
C THR A 16 10.83 -16.09 -6.86
N GLY A 17 9.74 -15.32 -6.92
CA GLY A 17 9.07 -14.97 -8.18
C GLY A 17 7.67 -14.36 -8.00
N LEU A 18 6.90 -14.30 -9.08
CA LEU A 18 5.51 -13.81 -9.04
C LEU A 18 4.52 -14.95 -8.81
N ILE A 19 3.33 -14.63 -8.29
CA ILE A 19 2.21 -15.59 -8.23
C ILE A 19 1.78 -15.92 -9.67
N LYS A 20 1.95 -17.19 -10.05
CA LYS A 20 1.60 -17.67 -11.39
C LYS A 20 0.11 -17.94 -11.46
N SER A 21 -0.49 -17.60 -12.60
CA SER A 21 -1.90 -17.74 -12.94
C SER A 21 -2.84 -16.73 -12.25
N TYR A 22 -3.43 -15.88 -13.09
CA TYR A 22 -4.57 -15.00 -12.80
C TYR A 22 -4.31 -13.75 -11.95
N SER A 23 -4.35 -12.57 -12.58
CA SER A 23 -4.57 -11.30 -11.89
C SER A 23 -6.08 -11.15 -11.67
N PRO A 24 -6.60 -11.22 -10.44
CA PRO A 24 -8.00 -10.96 -10.20
C PRO A 24 -8.32 -9.56 -10.71
N ARG A 25 -9.30 -9.47 -11.61
CA ARG A 25 -9.85 -8.19 -12.01
C ARG A 25 -10.62 -7.66 -10.79
N VAL A 26 -9.95 -6.85 -9.98
CA VAL A 26 -10.55 -6.15 -8.85
C VAL A 26 -11.40 -5.04 -9.46
N TYR A 27 -12.70 -5.27 -9.53
CA TYR A 27 -13.60 -4.43 -10.32
C TYR A 27 -14.33 -3.34 -9.54
N ALA A 28 -14.35 -3.36 -8.21
CA ALA A 28 -15.15 -2.43 -7.43
C ALA A 28 -14.31 -1.84 -6.31
N ILE A 29 -13.67 -0.71 -6.59
CA ILE A 29 -12.88 0.06 -5.61
C ILE A 29 -13.82 0.77 -4.59
N ASP A 30 -15.13 0.69 -4.82
CA ASP A 30 -16.23 1.33 -4.10
C ASP A 30 -17.04 0.36 -3.23
N GLN A 31 -16.70 -0.94 -3.23
CA GLN A 31 -17.41 -1.96 -2.44
C GLN A 31 -16.42 -2.87 -1.71
N PRO A 32 -16.00 -2.51 -0.48
CA PRO A 32 -15.07 -3.29 0.33
C PRO A 32 -15.49 -4.75 0.49
N ASP A 33 -16.79 -5.03 0.60
CA ASP A 33 -17.32 -6.39 0.68
C ASP A 33 -17.07 -7.21 -0.60
N ILE A 34 -17.22 -6.59 -1.76
CA ILE A 34 -16.87 -7.23 -3.05
C ILE A 34 -15.37 -7.43 -3.13
N TYR A 35 -14.59 -6.47 -2.65
CA TYR A 35 -13.13 -6.56 -2.66
C TYR A 35 -12.64 -7.75 -1.83
N ILE A 36 -13.16 -7.91 -0.61
CA ILE A 36 -12.87 -9.06 0.27
C ILE A 36 -13.40 -10.36 -0.33
N ARG A 37 -14.62 -10.38 -0.90
CA ARG A 37 -15.17 -11.58 -1.56
C ARG A 37 -14.31 -12.02 -2.74
N ASN A 38 -13.83 -11.09 -3.56
CA ASN A 38 -12.95 -11.39 -4.68
C ASN A 38 -11.60 -11.94 -4.20
N PHE A 39 -11.09 -11.44 -3.08
CA PHE A 39 -9.91 -12.00 -2.43
C PHE A 39 -10.14 -13.44 -1.96
N LYS A 40 -11.25 -13.73 -1.26
CA LYS A 40 -11.62 -15.09 -0.85
C LYS A 40 -11.62 -16.06 -2.04
N SER A 41 -12.36 -15.69 -3.09
CA SER A 41 -12.44 -16.49 -4.31
C SER A 41 -11.08 -16.69 -4.98
N PHE A 42 -10.13 -15.76 -4.80
CA PHE A 42 -8.77 -15.90 -5.30
C PHE A 42 -7.95 -16.91 -4.48
N ILE A 43 -7.95 -16.82 -3.16
CA ILE A 43 -7.14 -17.68 -2.28
C ILE A 43 -7.66 -19.13 -2.19
N GLU A 44 -8.93 -19.36 -2.55
CA GLU A 44 -9.57 -20.67 -2.61
C GLU A 44 -9.29 -21.43 -3.92
N LYS A 45 -8.66 -20.80 -4.93
CA LYS A 45 -8.39 -21.46 -6.20
C LYS A 45 -7.35 -22.56 -6.05
N GLU A 46 -7.76 -23.76 -6.43
CA GLU A 46 -6.85 -24.89 -6.61
C GLU A 46 -5.93 -24.64 -7.82
N ASN A 47 -4.67 -25.07 -7.71
CA ASN A 47 -3.62 -25.01 -8.74
C ASN A 47 -2.86 -23.67 -8.91
N VAL A 48 -2.97 -22.72 -7.97
CA VAL A 48 -2.09 -21.54 -7.95
C VAL A 48 -0.73 -21.93 -7.36
N VAL A 49 0.36 -21.62 -8.09
CA VAL A 49 1.72 -21.79 -7.58
C VAL A 49 2.18 -20.47 -6.97
N TYR A 50 2.28 -20.46 -5.64
CA TYR A 50 2.76 -19.31 -4.88
C TYR A 50 4.29 -19.36 -4.74
N PRO A 51 4.99 -18.23 -4.91
CA PRO A 51 6.42 -18.14 -4.66
C PRO A 51 6.75 -18.40 -3.18
N ARG A 52 8.05 -18.51 -2.88
CA ARG A 52 8.57 -18.66 -1.52
C ARG A 52 9.18 -17.35 -1.07
N VAL A 53 8.98 -17.00 0.19
CA VAL A 53 9.59 -15.80 0.78
C VAL A 53 11.11 -16.00 0.88
N THR A 54 11.86 -14.95 0.55
CA THR A 54 13.33 -14.86 0.68
C THR A 54 13.75 -13.75 1.63
N GLU A 55 12.93 -12.72 1.79
CA GLU A 55 13.11 -11.66 2.80
C GLU A 55 11.76 -11.25 3.38
N ILE A 56 11.75 -11.00 4.69
CA ILE A 56 10.61 -10.46 5.44
C ILE A 56 10.97 -9.05 5.88
N GLY A 57 10.17 -8.06 5.48
CA GLY A 57 10.20 -6.70 6.02
C GLY A 57 8.93 -6.40 6.79
N MET A 58 9.06 -5.95 8.04
CA MET A 58 7.96 -5.34 8.78
C MET A 58 8.40 -4.05 9.45
N VAL A 59 7.62 -2.98 9.26
CA VAL A 59 7.80 -1.71 9.95
C VAL A 59 6.50 -1.36 10.68
N ALA A 60 6.54 -1.37 12.00
CA ALA A 60 5.38 -1.08 12.84
C ALA A 60 5.43 0.36 13.38
N VAL A 61 4.31 1.08 13.27
CA VAL A 61 4.15 2.44 13.78
C VAL A 61 2.82 2.53 14.54
N GLU A 62 2.86 3.06 15.77
CA GLU A 62 1.63 3.32 16.53
C GLU A 62 0.81 4.43 15.87
N ARG A 63 -0.52 4.34 15.98
CA ARG A 63 -1.45 5.32 15.41
C ARG A 63 -1.12 6.76 15.85
N SER A 64 -0.85 6.95 17.13
CA SER A 64 -0.56 8.27 17.70
C SER A 64 0.69 8.91 17.08
N ASP A 65 1.74 8.13 16.85
CA ASP A 65 2.96 8.59 16.18
C ASP A 65 2.72 8.86 14.69
N PHE A 66 1.89 8.03 14.03
CA PHE A 66 1.51 8.21 12.64
C PHE A 66 0.73 9.52 12.44
N GLU A 67 -0.29 9.78 13.27
CA GLU A 67 -1.09 11.01 13.22
C GLU A 67 -0.27 12.25 13.58
N LEU A 68 0.62 12.14 14.57
CA LEU A 68 1.57 13.21 14.90
C LEU A 68 2.50 13.51 13.72
N ALA A 69 3.02 12.48 13.05
CA ALA A 69 3.86 12.66 11.87
C ALA A 69 3.07 13.30 10.71
N PHE A 70 1.83 12.88 10.50
CA PHE A 70 0.95 13.48 9.49
C PHE A 70 0.73 14.98 9.73
N SER A 71 0.48 15.40 10.98
CA SER A 71 0.32 16.81 11.34
C SER A 71 1.55 17.68 11.01
N LYS A 72 2.72 17.05 10.83
CA LYS A 72 4.01 17.69 10.57
C LYS A 72 4.58 17.36 9.18
N ILE A 73 3.78 16.81 8.27
CA ILE A 73 4.26 16.23 7.00
C ILE A 73 4.95 17.23 6.05
N GLY A 74 4.75 18.53 6.24
CA GLY A 74 5.49 19.59 5.53
C GLY A 74 6.97 19.69 5.91
N ASN A 75 7.39 19.09 7.04
CA ASN A 75 8.77 19.03 7.45
C ASN A 75 9.41 17.73 6.95
N LYS A 76 10.32 17.81 5.96
CA LYS A 76 10.99 16.64 5.38
C LYS A 76 11.68 15.74 6.42
N LYS A 77 12.17 16.31 7.53
CA LYS A 77 12.82 15.55 8.61
C LYS A 77 11.86 14.69 9.42
N ILE A 78 10.54 14.88 9.27
CA ILE A 78 9.56 14.11 10.05
C ILE A 78 9.73 12.62 9.83
N PHE A 79 10.03 12.21 8.59
CA PHE A 79 10.20 10.81 8.18
C PHE A 79 11.41 10.13 8.82
N GLU A 80 12.39 10.88 9.30
CA GLU A 80 13.54 10.35 10.04
C GLU A 80 13.22 10.17 11.53
N SER A 81 12.23 10.92 12.03
CA SER A 81 11.91 11.01 13.46
C SER A 81 10.73 10.16 13.92
N ILE A 82 10.00 9.50 13.01
CA ILE A 82 8.85 8.67 13.37
C ILE A 82 9.32 7.45 14.17
N PRO A 83 8.91 7.30 15.44
CA PRO A 83 9.16 6.10 16.21
C PRO A 83 8.56 4.90 15.50
N ARG A 84 9.36 3.85 15.33
CA ARG A 84 8.93 2.63 14.66
C ARG A 84 9.71 1.42 15.16
N SER A 85 9.05 0.28 15.17
CA SER A 85 9.70 -1.02 15.39
C SER A 85 9.95 -1.67 14.04
N VAL A 86 11.16 -2.22 13.83
CA VAL A 86 11.54 -2.85 12.57
C VAL A 86 11.86 -4.31 12.80
N PHE A 87 11.29 -5.18 11.97
CA PHE A 87 11.63 -6.59 11.87
C PHE A 87 12.10 -6.88 10.45
N GLN A 88 13.30 -7.47 10.33
CA GLN A 88 13.89 -7.84 9.05
C GLN A 88 14.53 -9.21 9.16
N ARG A 89 14.23 -10.11 8.22
CA ARG A 89 14.88 -11.41 8.14
C ARG A 89 15.06 -11.83 6.70
N HIS A 90 16.25 -12.32 6.35
CA HIS A 90 16.37 -13.23 5.22
C HIS A 90 15.87 -14.60 5.65
N VAL A 91 15.30 -15.35 4.71
CA VAL A 91 14.77 -16.68 4.97
C VAL A 91 15.19 -17.65 3.88
N ASN A 92 15.49 -18.88 4.31
CA ASN A 92 15.74 -19.98 3.41
C ASN A 92 14.43 -20.42 2.76
N HIS A 93 14.33 -20.25 1.44
CA HIS A 93 13.15 -20.59 0.67
C HIS A 93 12.91 -22.10 0.54
N GLY A 94 13.91 -22.94 0.86
CA GLY A 94 13.79 -24.40 0.91
C GLY A 94 13.43 -25.06 -0.42
N LEU A 95 13.78 -24.44 -1.55
CA LEU A 95 13.58 -25.01 -2.89
C LEU A 95 14.91 -25.50 -3.44
N THR A 96 14.89 -26.63 -4.14
CA THR A 96 16.00 -27.05 -5.00
C THR A 96 16.14 -26.13 -6.23
N GLU A 97 17.27 -26.18 -6.93
CA GLU A 97 17.46 -25.40 -8.17
C GLU A 97 16.38 -25.68 -9.22
N ASP A 98 15.97 -26.94 -9.38
CA ASP A 98 14.96 -27.32 -10.35
C ASP A 98 13.55 -26.86 -9.97
N GLU A 99 13.26 -26.79 -8.67
CA GLU A 99 12.03 -26.18 -8.17
C GLU A 99 12.07 -24.66 -8.31
N LEU A 100 13.22 -24.02 -8.08
CA LEU A 100 13.40 -22.58 -8.24
C LEU A 100 13.12 -22.16 -9.70
N LYS A 101 13.60 -22.93 -10.69
CA LYS A 101 13.28 -22.72 -12.12
C LYS A 101 11.78 -22.70 -12.42
N LYS A 102 10.99 -23.46 -11.66
CA LYS A 102 9.52 -23.48 -11.78
C LYS A 102 8.86 -22.24 -11.15
N HIS A 103 9.54 -21.52 -10.27
CA HIS A 103 9.05 -20.30 -9.63
C HIS A 103 9.56 -19.03 -10.31
N LEU A 104 10.76 -19.06 -10.89
CA LEU A 104 11.35 -17.97 -11.67
C LEU A 104 10.42 -17.56 -12.83
N CYS A 105 9.87 -16.35 -12.77
CA CYS A 105 9.30 -15.67 -13.92
C CYS A 105 9.39 -14.14 -13.76
N GLY A 106 10.11 -13.50 -14.68
CA GLY A 106 9.84 -12.11 -15.08
C GLY A 106 10.38 -10.97 -14.22
N ILE A 107 11.04 -11.23 -13.09
CA ILE A 107 11.77 -10.22 -12.32
C ILE A 107 13.19 -10.78 -12.03
N LYS A 108 14.15 -9.89 -11.73
CA LYS A 108 15.59 -10.11 -11.47
C LYS A 108 15.89 -11.51 -10.90
N PRO A 109 17.07 -12.11 -11.22
CA PRO A 109 17.39 -13.48 -10.79
C PRO A 109 17.08 -13.63 -9.30
N ALA A 110 16.22 -14.61 -8.97
CA ALA A 110 16.05 -15.00 -7.58
C ALA A 110 17.45 -15.29 -7.01
N PRO A 111 17.71 -14.94 -5.74
CA PRO A 111 18.99 -15.25 -5.13
C PRO A 111 19.33 -16.71 -5.34
N GLU A 112 20.59 -17.02 -5.66
CA GLU A 112 21.01 -18.40 -5.88
C GLU A 112 20.65 -19.25 -4.65
N VAL A 113 20.31 -20.52 -4.85
CA VAL A 113 19.88 -21.45 -3.77
C VAL A 113 20.89 -21.50 -2.61
N SER A 114 22.17 -21.23 -2.90
CA SER A 114 23.27 -21.15 -1.94
C SER A 114 23.26 -19.88 -1.07
N THR A 115 22.60 -18.80 -1.49
CA THR A 115 22.67 -17.47 -0.85
C THR A 115 22.06 -17.47 0.55
N PHE A 116 21.07 -18.34 0.79
CA PHE A 116 20.34 -18.40 2.06
C PHE A 116 20.27 -19.81 2.65
N SER A 117 21.16 -20.72 2.24
CA SER A 117 21.10 -22.12 2.68
C SER A 117 21.33 -22.28 4.18
N GLU A 118 22.07 -21.36 4.81
CA GLU A 118 22.32 -21.30 6.26
C GLU A 118 21.23 -20.53 7.04
N GLU A 119 20.36 -19.81 6.34
CA GLU A 119 19.27 -19.05 6.97
C GLU A 119 18.15 -20.00 7.44
N ARG A 120 17.33 -19.50 8.35
CA ARG A 120 16.15 -20.21 8.86
C ARG A 120 15.02 -20.13 7.86
N CYS A 121 14.21 -21.18 7.75
CA CYS A 121 13.02 -21.12 6.90
C CYS A 121 11.91 -20.28 7.55
N PHE A 122 10.86 -19.93 6.78
CA PHE A 122 9.75 -19.10 7.27
C PHE A 122 9.13 -19.61 8.58
N GLY A 123 8.84 -20.91 8.66
CA GLY A 123 8.24 -21.52 9.85
C GLY A 123 9.12 -21.42 11.10
N GLU A 124 10.44 -21.47 10.92
CA GLU A 124 11.40 -21.32 12.01
C GLU A 124 11.51 -19.87 12.50
N GLU A 125 11.29 -18.88 11.63
CA GLU A 125 11.23 -17.46 12.00
C GLU A 125 9.90 -17.06 12.66
N TRP A 126 8.84 -17.85 12.50
CA TRP A 126 7.51 -17.52 13.03
C TRP A 126 7.45 -17.19 14.53
N PRO A 127 8.18 -17.87 15.45
CA PRO A 127 8.21 -17.48 16.86
C PRO A 127 8.76 -16.06 17.09
N ALA A 128 9.72 -15.61 16.28
CA ALA A 128 10.26 -14.26 16.36
C ALA A 128 9.26 -13.23 15.81
N ILE A 129 8.55 -13.57 14.73
CA ILE A 129 7.45 -12.76 14.19
C ILE A 129 6.35 -12.60 15.23
N THR A 130 5.93 -13.70 15.86
CA THR A 130 4.89 -13.71 16.90
C THR A 130 5.28 -12.79 18.05
N LYS A 131 6.51 -12.95 18.59
CA LYS A 131 7.02 -12.08 19.66
C LYS A 131 7.08 -10.61 19.28
N PHE A 132 7.42 -10.30 18.02
CA PHE A 132 7.39 -8.93 17.51
C PHE A 132 5.95 -8.38 17.52
N LEU A 133 5.00 -9.13 16.97
CA LEU A 133 3.59 -8.72 16.87
C LEU A 133 2.91 -8.61 18.25
N ASP A 134 3.25 -9.47 19.20
CA ASP A 134 2.72 -9.46 20.57
C ASP A 134 3.16 -8.23 21.37
N GLY A 135 4.31 -7.65 21.01
CA GLY A 135 4.81 -6.40 21.59
C GLY A 135 4.08 -5.15 21.10
N LEU A 136 3.22 -5.24 20.10
CA LEU A 136 2.53 -4.11 19.48
C LEU A 136 1.14 -3.86 20.10
N LYS A 137 0.70 -2.60 20.11
CA LYS A 137 -0.66 -2.24 20.53
C LYS A 137 -1.69 -2.80 19.56
N LYS A 138 -2.70 -3.48 20.10
CA LYS A 138 -3.81 -4.05 19.36
C LYS A 138 -5.03 -3.10 19.38
N PRO A 139 -5.93 -3.16 18.38
CA PRO A 139 -5.83 -3.97 17.17
C PRO A 139 -4.74 -3.45 16.23
N LEU A 140 -4.04 -4.37 15.56
CA LEU A 140 -3.03 -4.02 14.54
C LEU A 140 -3.57 -4.29 13.14
N CYS A 141 -3.11 -3.50 12.18
CA CYS A 141 -3.41 -3.68 10.76
C CYS A 141 -2.13 -3.85 9.94
N PHE A 142 -2.00 -4.97 9.24
CA PHE A 142 -1.01 -5.12 8.19
C PHE A 142 -1.36 -4.23 7.01
N VAL A 143 -0.37 -3.53 6.46
CA VAL A 143 -0.51 -2.66 5.29
C VAL A 143 0.54 -3.07 4.28
N ALA A 144 0.11 -3.48 3.08
CA ALA A 144 1.01 -3.89 2.01
C ALA A 144 0.54 -3.32 0.67
N GLN A 145 1.50 -2.97 -0.18
CA GLN A 145 1.23 -2.43 -1.51
C GLN A 145 0.80 -3.55 -2.43
N ASN A 146 -0.47 -3.53 -2.86
CA ASN A 146 -1.05 -4.62 -3.65
C ASN A 146 -1.06 -5.97 -2.87
N GLY A 147 -1.12 -5.89 -1.53
CA GLY A 147 -1.01 -7.02 -0.63
C GLY A 147 -2.06 -8.10 -0.86
N LEU A 148 -3.29 -7.74 -1.25
CA LEU A 148 -4.34 -8.74 -1.52
C LEU A 148 -4.06 -9.57 -2.77
N LYS A 149 -3.21 -9.09 -3.67
CA LYS A 149 -2.77 -9.85 -4.84
C LYS A 149 -1.39 -10.45 -4.67
N PHE A 150 -0.70 -10.21 -3.56
CA PHE A 150 0.69 -10.60 -3.40
C PHE A 150 1.02 -11.05 -1.97
N ASP A 151 1.35 -10.13 -1.07
CA ASP A 151 1.90 -10.42 0.26
C ASP A 151 0.97 -11.28 1.12
N TYR A 152 -0.34 -11.00 1.14
CA TYR A 152 -1.27 -11.71 2.01
C TYR A 152 -1.55 -13.16 1.55
N PRO A 153 -1.78 -13.44 0.25
CA PRO A 153 -1.79 -14.81 -0.25
C PRO A 153 -0.50 -15.58 0.04
N ILE A 154 0.67 -14.93 -0.10
CA ILE A 154 1.97 -15.53 0.18
C ILE A 154 2.13 -15.83 1.68
N LEU A 155 1.78 -14.89 2.56
CA LEU A 155 1.78 -15.08 4.01
C LEU A 155 0.93 -16.28 4.41
N ARG A 156 -0.30 -16.37 3.88
CA ARG A 156 -1.20 -17.50 4.13
C ARG A 156 -0.57 -18.83 3.72
N GLU A 157 0.05 -18.87 2.54
CA GLU A 157 0.61 -20.11 2.04
C GLU A 157 1.90 -20.51 2.77
N GLU A 158 2.72 -19.55 3.21
CA GLU A 158 3.86 -19.84 4.08
C GLU A 158 3.44 -20.37 5.46
N LEU A 159 2.40 -19.80 6.07
CA LEU A 159 1.82 -20.33 7.31
C LEU A 159 1.34 -21.77 7.15
N LYS A 160 0.59 -22.04 6.07
CA LYS A 160 0.12 -23.39 5.75
C LYS A 160 1.27 -24.36 5.53
N ARG A 161 2.32 -23.98 4.78
CA ARG A 161 3.53 -24.80 4.56
C ARG A 161 4.27 -25.10 5.86
N ALA A 162 4.27 -24.16 6.80
CA ALA A 162 4.85 -24.32 8.12
C ALA A 162 3.96 -25.10 9.11
N GLY A 163 2.74 -25.49 8.71
CA GLY A 163 1.79 -26.17 9.58
C GLY A 163 1.20 -25.28 10.68
N ILE A 164 1.20 -23.96 10.47
CA ILE A 164 0.66 -22.97 11.40
C ILE A 164 -0.77 -22.63 10.98
N ASP A 165 -1.70 -22.71 11.93
CA ASP A 165 -3.08 -22.25 11.71
C ASP A 165 -3.10 -20.72 11.66
N GLY A 166 -3.37 -20.16 10.49
CA GLY A 166 -3.42 -18.71 10.29
C GLY A 166 -4.56 -18.03 11.06
N ALA A 167 -5.69 -18.71 11.30
CA ALA A 167 -6.80 -18.16 12.07
C ALA A 167 -6.42 -17.99 13.54
N GLU A 168 -5.70 -18.97 14.10
CA GLU A 168 -5.14 -18.86 15.44
C GLU A 168 -4.03 -17.80 15.50
N ALA A 169 -3.12 -17.83 14.52
CA ALA A 169 -1.92 -17.02 14.58
C ALA A 169 -2.15 -15.53 14.26
N LEU A 170 -3.17 -15.21 13.46
CA LEU A 170 -3.43 -13.86 12.95
C LEU A 170 -4.92 -13.44 13.05
N GLY A 171 -5.76 -14.18 13.79
CA GLY A 171 -7.20 -13.93 13.88
C GLY A 171 -7.58 -12.55 14.41
N ASP A 172 -6.74 -11.95 15.26
CA ASP A 172 -6.94 -10.60 15.80
C ASP A 172 -6.28 -9.49 14.97
N CYS A 173 -5.69 -9.85 13.82
CA CYS A 173 -5.02 -8.91 12.93
C CYS A 173 -5.93 -8.47 11.79
N PHE A 174 -5.83 -7.19 11.43
CA PHE A 174 -6.50 -6.60 10.28
C PHE A 174 -5.53 -6.45 9.10
N PHE A 175 -6.05 -6.30 7.90
CA PHE A 175 -5.27 -6.18 6.67
C PHE A 175 -5.86 -5.10 5.77
N ALA A 176 -5.01 -4.27 5.18
CA ALA A 176 -5.39 -3.20 4.27
C ALA A 176 -4.44 -3.09 3.08
N ASP A 177 -5.02 -3.09 1.88
CA ASP A 177 -4.26 -2.90 0.64
C ASP A 177 -4.10 -1.41 0.33
N SER A 178 -2.87 -0.91 0.37
CA SER A 178 -2.57 0.51 0.13
C SER A 178 -2.75 0.91 -1.33
N LEU A 179 -2.64 -0.01 -2.30
CA LEU A 179 -2.95 0.28 -3.70
C LEU A 179 -4.42 0.70 -3.82
N HIS A 180 -5.32 -0.04 -3.17
CA HIS A 180 -6.74 0.29 -3.15
C HIS A 180 -7.01 1.58 -2.37
N ALA A 181 -6.30 1.81 -1.26
CA ALA A 181 -6.38 3.06 -0.51
C ALA A 181 -6.06 4.27 -1.38
N PHE A 182 -4.90 4.25 -2.06
CA PHE A 182 -4.45 5.36 -2.91
C PHE A 182 -5.40 5.62 -4.08
N GLN A 183 -5.88 4.56 -4.73
CA GLN A 183 -6.86 4.67 -5.82
C GLN A 183 -8.21 5.23 -5.35
N THR A 184 -8.64 4.88 -4.14
CA THR A 184 -9.88 5.38 -3.53
C THR A 184 -9.78 6.86 -3.25
N ILE A 185 -8.73 7.26 -2.52
CA ILE A 185 -8.52 8.64 -2.13
C ILE A 185 -8.40 9.52 -3.36
N ASP A 186 -7.57 9.14 -4.34
CA ASP A 186 -7.45 9.88 -5.60
C ASP A 186 -8.78 10.10 -6.30
N ARG A 187 -9.56 9.03 -6.45
CA ARG A 187 -10.86 9.09 -7.13
C ARG A 187 -11.80 10.05 -6.41
N ASP A 188 -11.81 10.06 -5.08
CA ASP A 188 -12.68 10.94 -4.31
C ASP A 188 -12.29 12.41 -4.49
N TYR A 189 -10.99 12.72 -4.53
CA TYR A 189 -10.52 14.07 -4.88
C TYR A 189 -10.82 14.44 -6.34
N LEU A 190 -10.69 13.51 -7.29
CA LEU A 190 -11.05 13.73 -8.70
C LEU A 190 -12.54 14.03 -8.87
N LYS A 191 -13.42 13.31 -8.16
CA LYS A 191 -14.87 13.58 -8.18
C LYS A 191 -15.15 15.00 -7.68
N ARG A 192 -14.57 15.39 -6.55
CA ARG A 192 -14.72 16.74 -5.99
C ARG A 192 -14.25 17.83 -6.96
N ILE A 193 -13.13 17.61 -7.66
CA ILE A 193 -12.65 18.53 -8.69
C ILE A 193 -13.66 18.66 -9.83
N HIS A 194 -14.18 17.55 -10.36
CA HIS A 194 -15.18 17.58 -11.44
C HIS A 194 -16.49 18.24 -11.00
N GLU A 195 -16.94 18.04 -9.77
CA GLU A 195 -18.14 18.68 -9.22
C GLU A 195 -18.00 20.20 -9.16
N ILE A 196 -16.84 20.69 -8.69
CA ILE A 196 -16.55 22.12 -8.61
C ILE A 196 -16.45 22.74 -10.01
N MET A 197 -15.71 22.12 -10.92
CA MET A 197 -15.57 22.60 -12.31
C MET A 197 -16.86 22.45 -13.14
N GLY A 198 -17.72 21.48 -12.82
CA GLY A 198 -19.01 21.28 -13.49
C GLY A 198 -20.07 22.29 -13.04
N SER A 199 -20.06 22.64 -11.76
CA SER A 199 -20.97 23.65 -11.17
C SER A 199 -20.72 25.05 -11.72
N THR A 200 -19.47 25.37 -12.08
CA THR A 200 -19.09 26.65 -12.71
C THR A 200 -19.56 26.80 -14.16
N ASN A 201 -19.90 25.71 -14.85
CA ASN A 201 -20.35 25.76 -16.26
C ASN A 201 -21.88 25.81 -16.42
N SER A 202 -22.67 25.55 -15.36
CA SER A 202 -24.14 25.51 -15.42
C SER A 202 -24.83 26.78 -14.91
N THR A 203 -24.10 27.74 -14.35
CA THR A 203 -24.68 29.00 -13.87
C THR A 203 -24.42 30.11 -14.88
N ASN A 204 -25.49 30.60 -15.52
CA ASN A 204 -25.50 31.85 -16.29
C ASN A 204 -25.32 33.11 -15.42
N ASP A 205 -25.02 32.94 -14.13
CA ASP A 205 -24.65 34.02 -13.22
C ASP A 205 -23.13 34.09 -13.10
N LYS A 206 -22.54 35.02 -13.86
CA LYS A 206 -21.16 35.49 -13.70
C LYS A 206 -20.99 36.29 -12.40
N ASN A 207 -21.36 35.71 -11.26
CA ASN A 207 -21.05 36.27 -9.96
C ASN A 207 -20.05 35.38 -9.22
N GLN A 208 -18.79 35.77 -9.43
CA GLN A 208 -17.69 35.75 -8.47
C GLN A 208 -17.16 34.37 -8.06
N LEU A 209 -16.25 33.85 -8.88
CA LEU A 209 -14.99 33.37 -8.31
C LEU A 209 -14.34 34.56 -7.59
N GLU A 210 -14.07 34.45 -6.28
CA GLU A 210 -13.30 35.46 -5.56
C GLU A 210 -11.82 35.49 -6.01
N SER A 211 -11.40 34.52 -6.85
CA SER A 211 -10.05 34.43 -7.41
C SER A 211 -10.03 33.68 -8.75
N ASP A 212 -9.29 34.19 -9.74
CA ASP A 212 -9.03 33.51 -11.03
C ASP A 212 -8.16 32.23 -10.92
N ASP A 213 -7.79 31.83 -9.69
CA ASP A 213 -7.02 30.62 -9.40
C ASP A 213 -7.92 29.49 -8.85
N PRO A 214 -8.14 28.39 -9.60
CA PRO A 214 -8.94 27.24 -9.14
C PRO A 214 -8.36 26.59 -7.88
N PHE A 215 -7.09 26.86 -7.55
CA PHE A 215 -6.46 26.35 -6.35
C PHE A 215 -6.97 27.03 -5.06
N CYS A 216 -7.50 28.26 -5.17
CA CYS A 216 -8.09 28.97 -4.05
C CYS A 216 -9.44 28.36 -3.65
N ASP A 217 -10.33 28.10 -4.61
CA ASP A 217 -11.66 27.51 -4.33
C ASP A 217 -11.56 26.06 -3.87
N LEU A 218 -10.57 25.33 -4.40
CA LEU A 218 -10.30 23.95 -4.03
C LEU A 218 -9.68 23.81 -2.62
N LYS A 219 -9.22 24.92 -2.02
CA LYS A 219 -8.43 24.93 -0.78
C LYS A 219 -7.31 23.89 -0.81
N ILE A 220 -6.55 23.85 -1.91
CA ILE A 220 -5.55 22.79 -2.16
C ILE A 220 -4.51 22.70 -1.03
N ASN A 221 -4.24 23.79 -0.32
CA ASN A 221 -3.30 23.76 0.80
C ASN A 221 -3.74 22.85 1.95
N ASP A 222 -5.05 22.60 2.09
CA ASP A 222 -5.63 21.71 3.10
C ASP A 222 -5.60 20.24 2.66
N TRP A 223 -5.24 19.96 1.40
CA TRP A 223 -5.23 18.60 0.88
C TRP A 223 -3.99 17.82 1.37
N PRO A 224 -4.09 16.48 1.46
CA PRO A 224 -2.94 15.63 1.73
C PRO A 224 -1.79 15.89 0.76
N LEU A 225 -0.56 15.77 1.26
CA LEU A 225 0.66 16.05 0.49
C LEU A 225 0.67 15.32 -0.87
N ALA A 226 0.25 14.05 -0.88
CA ALA A 226 0.20 13.23 -2.08
C ALA A 226 -0.74 13.81 -3.15
N ILE A 227 -1.91 14.26 -2.73
CA ILE A 227 -2.91 14.83 -3.64
C ILE A 227 -2.40 16.16 -4.19
N ARG A 228 -1.85 17.02 -3.33
CA ARG A 228 -1.24 18.29 -3.76
C ARG A 228 -0.14 18.09 -4.79
N ALA A 229 0.79 17.18 -4.52
CA ALA A 229 1.94 16.91 -5.38
C ALA A 229 1.49 16.41 -6.77
N ARG A 230 0.50 15.50 -6.79
CA ARG A 230 0.09 14.81 -8.01
C ARG A 230 -0.90 15.62 -8.85
N PHE A 231 -1.86 16.28 -8.21
CA PHE A 231 -2.96 16.93 -8.91
C PHE A 231 -2.63 18.34 -9.40
N ARG A 232 -1.58 18.98 -8.88
CA ARG A 232 -1.14 20.29 -9.37
C ARG A 232 -0.80 20.26 -10.87
N SER A 233 -0.27 19.13 -11.35
CA SER A 233 0.07 18.91 -12.76
C SER A 233 -1.14 18.77 -13.70
N LEU A 234 -2.36 18.67 -13.15
CA LEU A 234 -3.59 18.61 -13.93
C LEU A 234 -4.04 19.98 -14.42
N PHE A 235 -3.57 21.07 -13.81
CA PHE A 235 -4.02 22.42 -14.15
C PHE A 235 -2.88 23.18 -14.83
N ILE A 236 -3.10 23.55 -16.09
CA ILE A 236 -2.17 24.35 -16.89
C ILE A 236 -2.73 25.76 -17.00
N ARG A 237 -1.94 26.75 -16.60
CA ARG A 237 -2.22 28.16 -16.84
C ARG A 237 -1.89 28.49 -18.30
N LYS A 238 -2.88 29.00 -19.03
CA LYS A 238 -2.75 29.49 -20.40
C LYS A 238 -2.21 30.92 -20.41
N ASP A 239 -1.72 31.36 -21.57
CA ASP A 239 -1.18 32.71 -21.78
C ASP A 239 -2.18 33.82 -21.49
N ASN A 240 -3.48 33.53 -21.67
CA ASN A 240 -4.57 34.45 -21.35
C ASN A 240 -4.95 34.46 -19.86
N CYS A 241 -4.13 33.87 -18.99
CA CYS A 241 -4.37 33.66 -17.57
C CYS A 241 -5.53 32.71 -17.22
N ASP A 242 -6.17 32.06 -18.19
CA ASP A 242 -7.16 31.01 -17.91
C ASP A 242 -6.49 29.69 -17.50
N TRP A 243 -7.26 28.83 -16.85
CA TRP A 243 -6.83 27.48 -16.51
C TRP A 243 -7.42 26.43 -17.46
N SER A 244 -6.66 25.37 -17.69
CA SER A 244 -7.14 24.20 -18.43
C SER A 244 -6.72 22.90 -17.80
N PHE A 245 -7.57 21.89 -17.97
CA PHE A 245 -7.33 20.55 -17.47
C PHE A 245 -6.45 19.75 -18.44
N ASN A 246 -5.38 19.17 -17.93
CA ASN A 246 -4.46 18.34 -18.71
C ASN A 246 -4.87 16.86 -18.66
N GLU A 247 -5.57 16.40 -19.69
CA GLU A 247 -5.96 14.99 -19.84
C GLU A 247 -4.79 14.01 -19.94
N SER A 248 -3.63 14.45 -20.43
CA SER A 248 -2.45 13.59 -20.51
C SER A 248 -1.85 13.32 -19.13
N SER A 249 -1.72 14.35 -18.29
CA SER A 249 -1.36 14.21 -16.87
C SER A 249 -2.33 13.30 -16.13
N TYR A 250 -3.63 13.38 -16.45
CA TYR A 250 -4.65 12.53 -15.86
C TYR A 250 -4.45 11.03 -16.15
N LYS A 251 -3.97 10.67 -17.34
CA LYS A 251 -3.63 9.26 -17.66
C LYS A 251 -2.44 8.78 -16.85
N GLU A 252 -1.43 9.63 -16.67
CA GLU A 252 -0.24 9.32 -15.87
C GLU A 252 -0.55 9.18 -14.37
N LEU A 253 -1.54 9.91 -13.85
CA LEU A 253 -2.03 9.75 -12.48
C LEU A 253 -2.52 8.33 -12.15
N LYS A 254 -2.91 7.54 -13.16
CA LYS A 254 -3.43 6.18 -12.95
C LYS A 254 -2.34 5.15 -12.66
N LYS A 255 -1.07 5.56 -12.60
CA LYS A 255 0.05 4.68 -12.24
C LYS A 255 0.29 4.73 -10.73
N PHE A 256 0.09 3.58 -10.07
CA PHE A 256 0.21 3.41 -8.62
C PHE A 256 1.28 2.36 -8.25
N SER A 257 2.28 2.14 -9.09
CA SER A 257 3.44 1.38 -8.63
C SER A 257 4.17 2.18 -7.55
N GLN A 258 4.64 1.49 -6.51
CA GLN A 258 5.25 2.12 -5.34
C GLN A 258 6.33 3.13 -5.71
N GLY A 259 7.32 2.69 -6.52
CA GLY A 259 8.41 3.54 -6.99
C GLY A 259 7.95 4.79 -7.73
N LYS A 260 6.98 4.67 -8.64
CA LYS A 260 6.48 5.83 -9.42
C LYS A 260 5.68 6.79 -8.56
N LEU A 261 4.90 6.27 -7.62
CA LEU A 261 4.12 7.09 -6.71
C LEU A 261 5.03 7.85 -5.74
N TYR A 262 6.06 7.18 -5.24
CA TYR A 262 7.06 7.75 -4.35
C TYR A 262 7.85 8.86 -5.03
N GLU A 263 8.36 8.60 -6.24
CA GLU A 263 9.05 9.58 -7.08
C GLU A 263 8.17 10.81 -7.36
N ALA A 264 6.90 10.60 -7.70
CA ALA A 264 5.97 11.69 -7.99
C ALA A 264 5.63 12.57 -6.78
N ILE A 265 5.64 12.02 -5.56
CA ILE A 265 5.25 12.75 -4.34
C ILE A 265 6.45 13.42 -3.68
N PHE A 266 7.59 12.72 -3.61
CA PHE A 266 8.76 13.19 -2.86
C PHE A 266 9.88 13.75 -3.74
N GLY A 267 9.85 13.50 -5.06
CA GLY A 267 10.88 13.95 -5.99
C GLY A 267 12.22 13.23 -5.82
N GLU A 268 12.20 12.04 -5.20
CA GLU A 268 13.38 11.22 -4.93
C GLU A 268 13.05 9.74 -5.14
N THR A 269 14.09 8.91 -5.26
CA THR A 269 13.95 7.44 -5.32
C THR A 269 14.32 6.82 -3.97
N PHE A 270 13.99 5.56 -3.79
CA PHE A 270 14.46 4.75 -2.66
C PHE A 270 15.10 3.46 -3.19
N ASP A 271 15.84 2.77 -2.33
CA ASP A 271 16.49 1.51 -2.66
C ASP A 271 15.46 0.37 -2.60
N ALA A 272 14.76 0.18 -3.71
CA ALA A 272 13.70 -0.82 -3.88
C ALA A 272 14.27 -2.22 -4.02
N HIS A 273 13.44 -3.23 -3.72
CA HIS A 273 13.81 -4.64 -3.65
C HIS A 273 14.61 -5.03 -2.40
N ILE A 274 14.41 -4.26 -1.32
CA ILE A 274 14.83 -4.59 0.03
C ILE A 274 13.59 -4.42 0.88
N ALA A 275 13.10 -5.51 1.47
CA ALA A 275 11.74 -5.55 2.02
C ALA A 275 11.47 -4.43 3.04
N VAL A 276 12.44 -4.12 3.91
CA VAL A 276 12.31 -3.02 4.89
C VAL A 276 12.28 -1.65 4.23
N ASN A 277 13.07 -1.42 3.18
CA ASN A 277 13.08 -0.14 2.48
C ASN A 277 11.75 0.09 1.76
N ASP A 278 11.18 -0.95 1.16
CA ASP A 278 9.84 -0.93 0.59
C ASP A 278 8.77 -0.65 1.66
N CYS A 279 8.87 -1.24 2.85
CA CYS A 279 8.01 -0.91 3.98
C CYS A 279 8.13 0.58 4.40
N ILE A 280 9.34 1.12 4.48
CA ILE A 280 9.57 2.53 4.84
C ILE A 280 9.02 3.46 3.76
N ALA A 281 9.23 3.15 2.48
CA ALA A 281 8.68 3.91 1.37
C ALA A 281 7.15 3.90 1.42
N LEU A 282 6.55 2.75 1.73
CA LEU A 282 5.11 2.61 1.87
C LEU A 282 4.55 3.39 3.07
N LEU A 283 5.21 3.36 4.22
CA LEU A 283 4.88 4.20 5.37
C LEU A 283 4.81 5.68 4.98
N ARG A 284 5.82 6.18 4.25
CA ARG A 284 5.86 7.58 3.79
C ARG A 284 4.71 7.89 2.84
N LEU A 285 4.39 6.99 1.91
CA LEU A 285 3.25 7.13 1.00
C LEU A 285 1.93 7.20 1.78
N CYS A 286 1.68 6.26 2.69
CA CYS A 286 0.47 6.24 3.51
C CYS A 286 0.29 7.53 4.33
N LEU A 287 1.38 8.07 4.90
CA LEU A 287 1.37 9.39 5.54
C LEU A 287 0.99 10.49 4.55
N ALA A 288 1.60 10.51 3.36
CA ALA A 288 1.33 11.53 2.35
C ALA A 288 -0.12 11.53 1.86
N PHE A 289 -0.79 10.38 1.87
CA PHE A 289 -2.19 10.21 1.49
C PHE A 289 -3.20 10.43 2.62
N ASN A 290 -2.76 10.50 3.88
CA ASN A 290 -3.63 10.47 5.06
C ASN A 290 -4.56 9.24 5.09
N THR A 291 -4.00 8.03 5.12
CA THR A 291 -4.76 6.79 4.97
C THR A 291 -5.50 6.30 6.22
N VAL A 292 -5.43 7.02 7.35
CA VAL A 292 -6.00 6.60 8.64
C VAL A 292 -7.49 6.25 8.53
N ASP A 293 -8.31 7.17 8.02
CA ASP A 293 -9.75 6.97 7.85
C ASP A 293 -10.08 5.79 6.92
N TYR A 294 -9.22 5.54 5.94
CA TYR A 294 -9.39 4.42 5.03
C TYR A 294 -9.10 3.10 5.76
N PHE A 295 -8.01 3.01 6.54
CA PHE A 295 -7.66 1.80 7.29
C PHE A 295 -8.71 1.45 8.34
N ASP A 296 -9.29 2.42 9.05
CA ASP A 296 -10.34 2.16 10.04
C ASP A 296 -11.64 1.60 9.41
N LYS A 297 -11.92 1.95 8.14
CA LYS A 297 -13.15 1.57 7.43
C LYS A 297 -13.01 0.31 6.58
N ALA A 298 -11.86 0.15 5.93
CA ALA A 298 -11.66 -0.84 4.86
C ALA A 298 -10.75 -1.99 5.27
N SER A 299 -10.15 -1.95 6.46
CA SER A 299 -9.38 -3.08 6.95
C SER A 299 -10.30 -4.26 7.28
N ALA A 300 -9.83 -5.46 7.00
CA ALA A 300 -10.58 -6.69 7.22
C ALA A 300 -9.71 -7.72 7.91
N GLN A 301 -10.32 -8.60 8.71
CA GLN A 301 -9.64 -9.80 9.20
C GLN A 301 -9.59 -10.80 8.05
N LEU A 302 -8.40 -11.19 7.58
CA LEU A 302 -8.26 -12.12 6.45
C LEU A 302 -8.20 -13.59 6.87
N PHE A 303 -7.87 -13.88 8.13
CA PHE A 303 -7.62 -15.25 8.58
C PHE A 303 -8.77 -15.88 9.36
N ASN A 304 -9.77 -15.09 9.76
CA ASN A 304 -11.06 -15.59 10.25
C ASN A 304 -12.03 -15.92 9.10
N LEU A 305 -11.52 -16.08 7.88
CA LEU A 305 -12.28 -16.10 6.62
C LEU A 305 -12.07 -17.35 5.79
#